data_AF-A0A8T1V5J5-F1
#
_entry.id   AF-A0A8T1V5J5-F1
#
_cell.length_a   1.000
_cell.length_b   1.000
_cell.length_c   1.000
_cell.angle_alpha   90.00
_cell.angle_beta   90.00
_cell.angle_gamma   90.00
#
_symmetry.space_group_name_H-M   'P 1'
#
loop_
_entity.id
_entity.type
_entity.pdbx_description
1 polymer ?
#
loop_
_entity_poly.entity_id
_entity_poly.type
_entity_poly.pdbx_seq_one_letter_code
_entity_poly.pdbx_strand_id
1 'polypeptide(L)'
;MASTRAEALRLYRAIYRAAGKMPTRDRTNYVRRRLRYEYNEAREETNTERIRFLLRLAETQLETVEVQAEHLTSTFSSPDYHRT
;
A
#
# COMPACT_ATOMS: atom_id res chain seq x y z
N MET A 1 3.95 10.40 21.86
CA MET A 1 4.17 9.80 20.52
C MET A 1 3.25 8.60 20.43
N ALA A 2 2.41 8.49 19.38
CA ALA A 2 1.68 7.26 19.15
C ALA A 2 2.68 6.10 19.15
N SER A 3 2.34 4.98 19.80
CA SER A 3 3.20 3.80 19.78
C SER A 3 3.53 3.48 18.33
N THR A 4 4.82 3.39 17.97
CA THR A 4 5.30 3.01 16.63
C THR A 4 4.52 1.83 16.05
N ARG A 5 4.18 0.87 16.91
CA ARG A 5 3.36 -0.29 16.57
C ARG A 5 1.94 0.08 16.13
N ALA A 6 1.29 1.01 16.83
CA ALA A 6 -0.04 1.49 16.47
C ALA A 6 -0.02 2.20 15.11
N GLU A 7 1.03 2.99 14.84
CA GLU A 7 1.22 3.66 13.56
C GLU A 7 1.48 2.68 12.41
N ALA A 8 2.39 1.72 12.61
CA ALA A 8 2.63 0.65 11.65
C ALA A 8 1.34 -0.13 11.32
N LEU A 9 0.54 -0.49 12.34
CA LEU A 9 -0.73 -1.18 12.14
C LEU A 9 -1.78 -0.30 11.45
N ARG A 10 -1.80 1.01 11.71
CA ARG A 10 -2.67 1.96 11.02
C ARG A 10 -2.33 2.00 9.53
N LEU A 11 -1.05 2.17 9.19
CA LEU A 11 -0.56 2.22 7.82
C LEU A 11 -0.79 0.89 7.09
N TYR A 12 -0.46 -0.24 7.72
CA TYR A 12 -0.75 -1.57 7.16
C TYR A 12 -2.22 -1.71 6.75
N ARG A 13 -3.15 -1.36 7.64
CA ARG A 13 -4.59 -1.46 7.36
C ARG A 13 -5.05 -0.45 6.31
N ALA A 14 -4.46 0.75 6.28
CA ALA A 14 -4.77 1.74 5.27
C ALA A 14 -4.36 1.24 3.87
N ILE A 15 -3.11 0.78 3.71
CA ILE A 15 -2.61 0.25 2.43
C ILE A 15 -3.40 -0.99 2.01
N TYR A 16 -3.70 -1.90 2.95
CA TYR A 16 -4.50 -3.10 2.66
C TYR A 16 -5.90 -2.78 2.13
N ARG A 17 -6.53 -1.71 2.65
CA ARG A 17 -7.83 -1.21 2.19
C ARG A 17 -7.70 -0.48 0.86
N ALA A 18 -6.68 0.36 0.67
CA ALA A 18 -6.42 1.04 -0.59
C ALA A 18 -6.16 0.04 -1.74
N ALA A 19 -5.43 -1.05 -1.47
CA ALA A 19 -5.23 -2.15 -2.42
C ALA A 19 -6.56 -2.80 -2.87
N GLY A 20 -7.59 -2.78 -2.02
CA GLY A 20 -8.93 -3.26 -2.37
C GLY A 20 -9.68 -2.39 -3.38
N LYS A 21 -9.19 -1.17 -3.63
CA LYS A 21 -9.72 -0.25 -4.67
C LYS A 21 -9.07 -0.48 -6.05
N MET A 22 -8.07 -1.35 -6.16
CA MET A 22 -7.45 -1.66 -7.45
C MET A 22 -8.47 -2.34 -8.38
N PRO A 23 -8.43 -2.06 -9.70
CA PRO A 23 -9.48 -2.50 -10.62
C PRO A 23 -9.45 -4.00 -10.92
N THR A 24 -8.33 -4.69 -10.64
CA THR A 24 -8.20 -6.13 -10.89
C THR A 24 -7.77 -6.90 -9.65
N ARG A 25 -8.29 -8.13 -9.53
CA ARG A 25 -7.97 -9.03 -8.41
C ARG A 25 -6.47 -9.30 -8.30
N ASP A 26 -5.77 -9.41 -9.42
CA ASP A 26 -4.34 -9.67 -9.44
C ASP A 26 -3.53 -8.50 -8.88
N ARG A 27 -3.92 -7.25 -9.19
CA ARG A 27 -3.30 -6.04 -8.64
C ARG A 27 -3.55 -5.94 -7.13
N THR A 28 -4.80 -6.17 -6.69
CA THR A 28 -5.13 -6.23 -5.25
C THR A 28 -4.25 -7.28 -4.54
N ASN A 29 -4.15 -8.48 -5.10
CA ASN A 29 -3.36 -9.57 -4.52
C ASN A 29 -1.85 -9.27 -4.54
N TYR A 30 -1.34 -8.64 -5.59
CA TYR A 30 0.05 -8.22 -5.66
C TYR A 30 0.40 -7.24 -4.54
N VAL A 31 -0.35 -6.14 -4.42
CA VAL A 31 -0.10 -5.11 -3.39
C VAL A 31 -0.20 -5.71 -1.99
N ARG A 32 -1.23 -6.52 -1.71
CA ARG A 32 -1.39 -7.17 -0.40
C ARG A 32 -0.27 -8.17 -0.07
N ARG A 33 0.18 -8.96 -1.04
CA ARG A 33 1.31 -9.89 -0.85
C ARG A 33 2.60 -9.12 -0.58
N ARG A 34 2.87 -8.07 -1.35
CA ARG A 34 4.06 -7.22 -1.18
C ARG A 34 4.06 -6.52 0.18
N LEU A 35 2.93 -5.92 0.57
CA LEU A 35 2.74 -5.29 1.88
C LEU A 35 3.02 -6.27 3.03
N ARG A 36 2.46 -7.48 2.96
CA ARG A 36 2.71 -8.52 3.98
C ARG A 36 4.18 -8.93 4.03
N TYR A 37 4.82 -9.09 2.89
CA TYR A 37 6.24 -9.42 2.81
C TYR A 37 7.08 -8.33 3.50
N GLU A 38 6.93 -7.07 3.11
CA GLU A 38 7.74 -5.96 3.66
C GLU A 38 7.57 -5.78 5.17
N TYR A 39 6.34 -5.91 5.69
CA TYR A 39 6.10 -5.85 7.14
C TYR A 39 6.63 -7.05 7.91
N ASN A 40 6.67 -8.24 7.28
CA ASN A 40 7.27 -9.42 7.89
C ASN A 40 8.80 -9.29 7.95
N GLU A 41 9.44 -8.82 6.87
CA GLU A 41 10.90 -8.61 6.83
C GLU A 41 11.36 -7.60 7.90
N ALA A 42 10.56 -6.56 8.15
CA ALA A 42 10.86 -5.54 9.15
C ALA A 42 10.35 -5.86 10.56
N ARG A 43 9.76 -7.04 10.79
CA ARG A 43 9.04 -7.36 12.05
C ARG A 43 9.92 -7.28 13.30
N GLU A 44 11.18 -7.66 13.16
CA GLU A 44 12.17 -7.72 14.24
C GLU A 44 13.11 -6.50 14.26
N GLU A 45 12.82 -5.48 13.43
CA GLU A 45 13.61 -4.26 13.43
C GLU A 45 13.53 -3.56 14.78
N THR A 46 14.70 -3.17 15.31
CA THR A 46 14.84 -2.48 16.61
C THR A 46 15.52 -1.13 16.47
N ASN A 47 16.19 -0.88 15.35
CA ASN A 47 16.80 0.41 15.08
C ASN A 47 15.69 1.47 14.87
N THR A 48 15.65 2.44 15.79
CA THR A 48 14.60 3.46 15.82
C THR A 48 14.62 4.37 14.59
N GLU A 49 15.79 4.68 14.05
CA GLU A 49 15.91 5.51 12.83
C GLU A 49 15.41 4.75 11.61
N ARG A 50 15.75 3.46 11.52
CA ARG A 50 15.28 2.57 10.46
C ARG A 50 13.76 2.40 10.50
N ILE A 51 13.21 2.20 11.69
CA ILE A 51 11.75 2.15 11.91
C ILE A 51 11.08 3.44 11.44
N ARG A 52 11.59 4.61 11.83
CA ARG A 52 11.03 5.91 11.40
C ARG A 52 11.06 6.06 9.88
N PHE A 53 12.17 5.65 9.25
CA PHE A 53 12.27 5.63 7.80
C PHE A 53 11.20 4.72 7.18
N LEU A 54 11.03 3.51 7.70
CA LEU A 54 10.04 2.55 7.17
C LEU A 54 8.60 3.03 7.32
N LEU A 55 8.28 3.74 8.41
CA LEU A 55 6.96 4.37 8.58
C LEU A 55 6.70 5.45 7.53
N ARG A 56 7.67 6.34 7.29
CA ARG A 56 7.56 7.35 6.22
C ARG A 56 7.46 6.72 4.84
N LEU A 57 8.22 5.66 4.59
CA LEU A 57 8.11 4.91 3.35
C LEU A 57 6.71 4.32 3.17
N ALA A 58 6.12 3.77 4.23
CA ALA A 58 4.75 3.25 4.20
C ALA A 58 3.70 4.35 3.97
N GLU A 59 3.92 5.58 4.44
CA GLU A 59 3.07 6.73 4.09
C GLU A 59 3.14 7.04 2.60
N THR A 60 4.33 7.16 2.02
CA THR A 60 4.51 7.37 0.57
C THR A 60 3.92 6.22 -0.26
N GLN A 61 4.07 4.98 0.21
CA GLN A 61 3.46 3.82 -0.45
C GLN A 61 1.92 3.87 -0.39
N LEU A 62 1.33 4.34 0.71
CA LEU A 62 -0.12 4.54 0.81
C LEU A 62 -0.61 5.53 -0.25
N GLU A 63 0.00 6.71 -0.32
CA GLU A 63 -0.34 7.74 -1.33
C GLU A 63 -0.21 7.18 -2.75
N THR A 64 0.88 6.44 -3.02
CA THR A 64 1.11 5.81 -4.32
C THR A 64 0.03 4.81 -4.67
N VAL A 65 -0.37 3.94 -3.74
CA VAL A 65 -1.42 2.94 -3.96
C VAL A 65 -2.78 3.60 -4.18
N GLU A 66 -3.07 4.70 -3.48
CA GLU A 66 -4.32 5.45 -3.66
C GLU A 66 -4.40 6.10 -5.04
N VAL A 67 -3.35 6.81 -5.45
CA VAL A 67 -3.26 7.45 -6.78
C VAL A 67 -3.32 6.40 -7.89
N GLN A 68 -2.62 5.28 -7.76
CA GLN A 68 -2.66 4.20 -8.75
C GLN A 68 -4.03 3.55 -8.83
N ALA A 69 -4.69 3.31 -7.69
CA ALA A 69 -6.02 2.72 -7.68
C ALA A 69 -7.03 3.64 -8.40
N GLU A 70 -6.98 4.94 -8.15
CA GLU A 70 -7.81 5.93 -8.85
C GLU A 70 -7.51 5.97 -10.35
N HIS A 71 -6.24 6.15 -10.72
CA HIS A 71 -5.82 6.29 -12.11
C HIS A 71 -6.15 5.05 -12.94
N LEU A 72 -5.86 3.85 -12.41
CA LEU A 72 -6.14 2.60 -13.11
C LEU A 72 -7.64 2.33 -13.18
N THR A 73 -8.41 2.64 -12.13
CA THR A 73 -9.88 2.49 -12.19
C THR A 73 -10.48 3.40 -13.25
N SER A 74 -10.04 4.66 -13.32
CA SER A 74 -10.45 5.60 -14.36
C SER A 74 -10.11 5.09 -15.77
N THR A 75 -8.87 4.64 -15.96
CA THR A 75 -8.39 4.10 -17.26
C THR A 75 -9.19 2.88 -17.70
N PHE A 76 -9.43 1.92 -16.80
CA PHE A 76 -10.20 0.70 -17.11
C PHE A 76 -11.70 0.96 -17.32
N SER A 77 -12.22 2.08 -16.83
CA SER A 77 -13.62 2.48 -17.04
C SER A 77 -13.80 3.29 -18.34
N SER A 78 -12.71 3.66 -19.02
CA SER A 78 -12.79 4.45 -20.25
C SER A 78 -13.36 3.60 -21.40
N PRO A 79 -14.40 4.06 -22.12
CA PRO A 79 -15.02 3.34 -23.24
C PRO A 79 -14.04 2.98 -24.36
N ASP A 80 -12.99 3.79 -24.53
CA ASP A 80 -11.98 3.61 -25.58
C ASP A 80 -10.82 2.69 -25.15
N TYR A 81 -10.78 2.24 -23.89
CA TYR A 81 -9.68 1.39 -23.39
C TYR A 81 -9.57 0.05 -24.15
N HIS A 82 -10.69 -0.49 -24.60
CA HIS A 82 -10.74 -1.77 -25.34
C HIS A 82 -10.75 -1.60 -26.86
N ARG A 83 -10.67 -0.37 -27.39
CA ARG A 83 -10.55 -0.11 -28.83
C ARG A 83 -9.06 -0.08 -29.22
N THR A 84 -8.47 -1.25 -29.37
CA THR A 84 -7.16 -1.43 -30.01
C THR A 84 -7.29 -2.37 -31.19
#